data_AF-A0A9E2ZDX9-F1
#
_entry.id   AF-A0A9E2ZDX9-F1
#
_cell.length_a   1.000
_cell.length_b   1.000
_cell.length_c   1.000
_cell.angle_alpha   90.00
_cell.angle_beta   90.00
_cell.angle_gamma   90.00
#
_symmetry.space_group_name_H-M   'P 1'
#
loop_
_entity.id
_entity.type
_entity.pdbx_description
1 polymer ?
#
loop_
_entity_poly.entity_id
_entity_poly.type
_entity_poly.pdbx_seq_one_letter_code
_entity_poly.pdbx_strand_id
1 'polypeptide(L)' 'DGTFARLQDSDADVVQEPIEQPYGVRDCAFRDPAGNLLRIQERR' A
#
# COMPACT_ATOMS: atom_id res chain seq x y z
N ASP A 1 -7.55 1.18 -11.44
CA ASP A 1 -7.09 2.18 -10.46
C ASP A 1 -8.18 2.49 -9.42
N GLY A 2 -8.36 1.62 -8.42
CA GLY A 2 -9.44 1.80 -7.42
C GLY A 2 -9.12 1.20 -6.06
N THR A 3 -8.26 0.19 -6.01
CA THR A 3 -7.82 -0.43 -4.75
C THR A 3 -6.99 0.53 -3.90
N PHE A 4 -6.15 1.36 -4.53
CA PHE A 4 -5.35 2.38 -3.84
C PHE A 4 -6.19 3.48 -3.20
N ALA A 5 -7.19 4.00 -3.92
CA ALA A 5 -8.08 5.03 -3.39
C ALA A 5 -8.90 4.49 -2.21
N ARG A 6 -9.31 3.21 -2.25
CA ARG A 6 -10.01 2.55 -1.14
C ARG A 6 -9.13 2.30 0.08
N LEU A 7 -7.83 2.04 -0.14
CA LEU A 7 -6.84 1.89 0.94
C LEU A 7 -6.51 3.22 1.61
N GLN A 8 -6.47 4.32 0.84
CA GLN A 8 -6.22 5.66 1.37
C GLN A 8 -7.40 6.22 2.20
N ASP A 9 -8.63 5.74 1.93
CA ASP A 9 -9.85 6.09 2.67
C ASP A 9 -10.07 5.18 3.91
N SER A 10 -9.31 4.09 4.01
CA SER A 10 -9.28 3.26 5.21
C SER A 10 -8.30 3.89 6.21
N ASP A 11 -8.62 3.82 7.50
CA ASP A 11 -7.86 4.35 8.65
C ASP A 11 -6.47 3.67 8.85
N ALA A 12 -5.79 3.35 7.75
CA ALA A 12 -4.49 2.72 7.71
C ALA A 12 -3.42 3.79 7.50
N ASP A 13 -2.55 3.96 8.48
CA ASP A 13 -1.42 4.87 8.37
C ASP A 13 -0.50 4.39 7.24
N VAL A 14 -0.30 5.24 6.24
CA VAL A 14 0.60 4.97 5.13
C VAL A 14 2.04 5.05 5.65
N VAL A 15 2.65 3.90 5.89
CA VAL A 15 4.06 3.82 6.32
C VAL A 15 5.00 3.99 5.13
N GLN A 16 4.59 3.50 3.96
CA GLN A 16 5.32 3.65 2.71
C GLN A 16 4.34 3.97 1.57
N GLU A 17 4.48 5.18 1.01
CA GLU A 17 3.72 5.60 -0.15
C GLU A 17 3.96 4.66 -1.35
N PRO A 18 2.96 4.47 -2.22
CA PRO A 18 3.11 3.64 -3.42
C PRO A 18 4.29 4.07 -4.27
N ILE A 19 5.32 3.22 -4.28
CA ILE A 19 6.48 3.42 -5.15
C ILE A 19 6.41 2.41 -6.30
N GLU A 20 6.49 2.94 -7.52
CA GLU A 20 6.73 2.12 -8.70
C GLU A 20 8.20 1.72 -8.73
N GLN A 21 8.44 0.43 -8.54
CA GLN A 21 9.77 -0.11 -8.66
C GLN A 21 10.12 -0.29 -10.15
N PRO A 22 11.38 -0.05 -10.55
CA PRO A 22 11.79 -0.04 -11.95
C PRO A 22 11.63 -1.38 -12.68
N TYR A 23 11.34 -2.45 -11.93
CA TYR A 23 11.04 -3.79 -12.41
C TYR A 23 9.53 -4.07 -12.54
N GLY A 24 8.70 -3.03 -12.54
CA GLY A 24 7.26 -3.11 -12.85
C GLY A 24 6.38 -3.57 -11.68
N VAL A 25 6.90 -3.56 -10.45
CA VAL A 25 6.16 -3.92 -9.24
C VAL A 25 5.82 -2.66 -8.48
N ARG A 26 4.57 -2.55 -8.02
CA ARG A 26 4.15 -1.48 -7.12
C ARG A 26 4.13 -2.02 -5.70
N ASP A 27 5.02 -1.52 -4.84
CA ASP A 27 5.09 -1.89 -3.43
C ASP A 27 4.47 -0.76 -2.60
N CYS A 28 3.59 -1.12 -1.68
CA CYS A 28 3.04 -0.22 -0.68
C CYS A 28 2.98 -0.91 0.67
N ALA A 29 3.28 -0.13 1.73
CA ALA A 29 3.23 -0.61 3.10
C ALA A 29 2.30 0.27 3.92
N PHE A 30 1.36 -0.37 4.59
CA PHE A 30 0.38 0.27 5.45
C PHE A 30 0.48 -0.31 6.85
N ARG A 31 0.16 0.52 7.85
CA ARG A 31 -0.02 0.07 9.22
C ARG A 31 -1.51 0.11 9.52
N ASP A 32 -2.07 -1.03 9.91
CA ASP A 32 -3.46 -1.06 10.36
C ASP A 32 -3.58 -0.50 11.79
N PRO A 33 -4.80 -0.14 12.24
CA PRO A 33 -5.04 0.34 13.61
C PRO A 33 -4.66 -0.67 14.71
N ALA A 34 -4.51 -1.95 14.37
CA ALA A 34 -4.06 -3.00 15.28
C ALA A 34 -2.52 -3.07 15.40
N GLY A 35 -1.78 -2.25 14.63
CA GLY A 35 -0.32 -2.18 14.65
C GLY A 35 0.37 -3.18 13.72
N ASN A 36 -0.38 -3.92 12.91
CA ASN A 36 0.14 -4.83 11.90
C ASN A 36 0.65 -4.07 10.68
N LEU A 37 1.78 -4.55 10.15
CA LEU A 37 2.38 -4.05 8.92
C LEU A 37 1.85 -4.88 7.74
N LEU A 38 1.01 -4.26 6.92
CA LEU A 38 0.47 -4.83 5.70
C LEU A 38 1.32 -4.37 4.51
N ARG A 39 1.98 -5.32 3.83
CA ARG A 39 2.68 -5.07 2.56
C ARG A 39 1.88 -5.61 1.41
N ILE A 40 1.67 -4.78 0.41
CA ILE A 40 0.97 -5.15 -0.82
C ILE A 40 1.95 -4.94 -1.97
N GLN A 41 2.22 -6.03 -2.70
CA GLN A 41 2.97 -6.00 -3.95
C GLN A 41 2.02 -6.29 -5.08
N GLU A 42 1.73 -5.27 -5.87
CA GLU A 42 1.00 -5.43 -7.12
C GLU A 42 2.02 -5.76 -8.22
N ARG A 43 1.97 -7.00 -8.72
CA ARG A 43 2.71 -7.41 -9.92
C ARG A 43 1.78 -7.21 -11.11
N ARG A 44 2.14 -6.29 -12.00
CA ARG A 44 1.41 -6.08 -13.25
C ARG A 44 1.69 -7.18 -14.26
#